data_AF-A0A3D4UPZ9-F1
#
_entry.id   AF-A0A3D4UPZ9-F1
#
_cell.length_a   1.000
_cell.length_b   1.000
_cell.length_c   1.000
_cell.angle_alpha   90.00
_cell.angle_beta   90.00
_cell.angle_gamma   90.00
#
_symmetry.space_group_name_H-M   'P 1'
#
loop_
_entity.id
_entity.type
_entity.pdbx_description
1 polymer ?
#
loop_
_entity_poly.entity_id
_entity_poly.type
_entity_poly.pdbx_seq_one_letter_code
_entity_poly.pdbx_strand_id
1 'polypeptide(L)'
;MRNFVIEIAEFSREQDPDFIVIPQNGHELLLNADGEIADEYVSAIDGLGQESLIFGYYGDNTVTPQESREYLLELLRTAKREGKTVLVTDYTDEDQKIKRSYERNTLNGFISFPAPERELTVVPESTDFIKNENKNDIKSLSDAKNFLYLLNYENYESKEELLSALSKTNFDVFIMDAFFWGEPFTKENLEQIRIKEDGGKRLLISYMSIGEAEDYRFYWQDEWDKKELNWIDSENPNWPGNFKVRYWNDDWKKIILGESNSYTQIILNAGFDGVYLDIIDGFWYFENIASGSK
;
A
#
# COMPACT_ATOMS: atom_id res chain seq x y z
N MET A 1 -10.13 4.56 12.37
CA MET A 1 -9.56 4.06 11.11
C MET A 1 -10.35 2.89 10.53
N ARG A 2 -10.66 1.82 11.31
CA ARG A 2 -11.46 0.66 10.84
C ARG A 2 -12.67 1.00 9.97
N ASN A 3 -13.59 1.82 10.48
CA ASN A 3 -14.81 2.18 9.76
C ASN A 3 -14.50 2.85 8.42
N PHE A 4 -13.44 3.65 8.34
CA PHE A 4 -13.10 4.30 7.09
C PHE A 4 -12.58 3.31 6.04
N VAL A 5 -11.77 2.33 6.44
CA VAL A 5 -11.36 1.23 5.56
C VAL A 5 -12.56 0.38 5.13
N ILE A 6 -13.50 0.12 6.04
CA ILE A 6 -14.75 -0.60 5.73
C ILE A 6 -15.57 0.19 4.70
N GLU A 7 -15.77 1.49 4.90
CA GLU A 7 -16.48 2.37 3.96
C GLU A 7 -15.82 2.38 2.57
N ILE A 8 -14.48 2.38 2.50
CA ILE A 8 -13.74 2.26 1.22
C ILE A 8 -14.03 0.91 0.56
N ALA A 9 -13.95 -0.18 1.31
CA ALA A 9 -14.21 -1.52 0.79
C ALA A 9 -15.64 -1.68 0.29
N GLU A 10 -16.63 -1.19 1.04
CA GLU A 10 -18.04 -1.22 0.66
C GLU A 10 -18.30 -0.41 -0.61
N PHE A 11 -17.85 0.84 -0.65
CA PHE A 11 -18.01 1.71 -1.82
C PHE A 11 -17.40 1.11 -3.09
N SER A 12 -16.19 0.56 -3.00
CA SER A 12 -15.54 -0.07 -4.14
C SER A 12 -16.26 -1.34 -4.58
N ARG A 13 -16.66 -2.19 -3.63
CA ARG A 13 -17.29 -3.50 -3.94
C ARG A 13 -18.73 -3.41 -4.39
N GLU A 14 -19.41 -2.28 -4.18
CA GLU A 14 -20.67 -1.97 -4.86
C GLU A 14 -20.50 -1.86 -6.38
N GLN A 15 -19.32 -1.48 -6.87
CA GLN A 15 -19.02 -1.25 -8.28
C GLN A 15 -18.21 -2.41 -8.89
N ASP A 16 -17.27 -2.96 -8.12
CA ASP A 16 -16.47 -4.12 -8.48
C ASP A 16 -16.41 -5.10 -7.29
N PRO A 17 -17.25 -6.16 -7.29
CA PRO A 17 -17.34 -7.10 -6.18
C PRO A 17 -16.02 -7.80 -5.79
N ASP A 18 -15.05 -7.84 -6.70
CA ASP A 18 -13.75 -8.48 -6.49
C ASP A 18 -12.65 -7.48 -6.08
N PHE A 19 -12.99 -6.20 -5.85
CA PHE A 19 -12.03 -5.14 -5.54
C PHE A 19 -11.26 -5.42 -4.24
N ILE A 20 -9.94 -5.38 -4.36
CA ILE A 20 -8.99 -5.78 -3.32
C ILE A 20 -8.65 -4.59 -2.40
N VAL A 21 -8.64 -4.81 -1.09
CA VAL A 21 -8.27 -3.79 -0.10
C VAL A 21 -7.12 -4.27 0.79
N ILE A 22 -6.01 -3.54 0.78
CA ILE A 22 -4.75 -3.89 1.48
C ILE A 22 -4.28 -2.72 2.35
N PRO A 23 -4.62 -2.64 3.64
CA PRO A 23 -4.03 -1.66 4.55
C PRO A 23 -2.54 -1.94 4.82
N GLN A 24 -1.74 -0.89 4.78
CA GLN A 24 -0.31 -0.89 5.14
C GLN A 24 -0.10 -0.49 6.60
N ASN A 25 0.73 -1.25 7.33
CA ASN A 25 1.06 -1.03 8.74
C ASN A 25 -0.22 -0.99 9.63
N GLY A 26 -0.12 -0.45 10.86
CA GLY A 26 -1.27 -0.28 11.77
C GLY A 26 -2.04 -1.56 12.09
N HIS A 27 -1.34 -2.70 12.17
CA HIS A 27 -1.94 -4.03 12.24
C HIS A 27 -2.70 -4.33 13.54
N GLU A 28 -2.60 -3.46 14.55
CA GLU A 28 -3.43 -3.50 15.75
C GLU A 28 -4.91 -3.41 15.42
N LEU A 29 -5.26 -2.82 14.27
CA LEU A 29 -6.62 -2.76 13.79
C LEU A 29 -7.24 -4.14 13.54
N LEU A 30 -6.47 -5.22 13.52
CA LEU A 30 -7.01 -6.58 13.50
C LEU A 30 -7.76 -6.95 14.79
N LEU A 31 -7.46 -6.30 15.93
CA LEU A 31 -7.91 -6.73 17.26
C LEU A 31 -8.76 -5.67 17.97
N ASN A 32 -9.94 -6.05 18.44
CA ASN A 32 -10.74 -5.23 19.35
C ASN A 32 -9.99 -4.89 20.64
N ALA A 33 -10.51 -3.95 21.42
CA ALA A 33 -9.89 -3.50 22.67
C ALA A 33 -9.76 -4.61 23.74
N ASP A 34 -10.55 -5.68 23.62
CA ASP A 34 -10.49 -6.88 24.44
C ASP A 34 -9.53 -7.95 23.90
N GLY A 35 -8.91 -7.71 22.74
CA GLY A 35 -7.99 -8.62 22.07
C GLY A 35 -8.64 -9.65 21.14
N GLU A 36 -9.97 -9.63 20.99
CA GLU A 36 -10.67 -10.48 20.02
C GLU A 36 -10.53 -9.95 18.59
N ILE A 37 -10.77 -10.79 17.58
CA ILE A 37 -10.72 -10.36 16.18
C ILE A 37 -11.80 -9.30 15.90
N ALA A 38 -11.40 -8.21 15.23
CA ALA A 38 -12.32 -7.21 14.72
C ALA A 38 -12.96 -7.70 13.40
N ASP A 39 -13.92 -8.63 13.49
CA ASP A 39 -14.46 -9.38 12.35
C ASP A 39 -14.94 -8.52 11.17
N GLU A 40 -15.62 -7.39 11.42
CA GLU A 40 -16.08 -6.49 10.36
C GLU A 40 -14.92 -5.89 9.57
N TYR A 41 -13.86 -5.47 10.27
CA TYR A 41 -12.66 -4.92 9.63
C TYR A 41 -11.86 -6.00 8.91
N VAL A 42 -11.67 -7.16 9.54
CA VAL A 42 -10.96 -8.28 8.92
C VAL A 42 -11.71 -8.77 7.69
N SER A 43 -13.05 -8.79 7.69
CA SER A 43 -13.85 -9.15 6.51
C SER A 43 -13.76 -8.13 5.38
N ALA A 44 -13.52 -6.86 5.70
CA ALA A 44 -13.38 -5.80 4.71
C ALA A 44 -12.05 -5.84 3.93
N ILE A 45 -11.00 -6.51 4.44
CA ILE A 45 -9.66 -6.50 3.84
C ILE A 45 -9.26 -7.86 3.23
N ASP A 46 -8.39 -7.84 2.23
CA ASP A 46 -7.91 -9.04 1.52
C ASP A 46 -6.48 -9.42 1.91
N GLY A 47 -5.71 -8.44 2.36
CA GLY A 47 -4.34 -8.63 2.81
C GLY A 47 -3.85 -7.49 3.67
N LEU A 48 -2.57 -7.58 4.06
CA LEU A 48 -1.84 -6.55 4.78
C LEU A 48 -0.54 -6.25 4.05
N GLY A 49 -0.16 -4.98 4.04
CA GLY A 49 1.16 -4.52 3.68
C GLY A 49 2.00 -4.22 4.92
N GLN A 50 3.23 -4.71 5.00
CA GLN A 50 4.16 -4.37 6.07
C GLN A 50 5.47 -3.87 5.49
N GLU A 51 5.89 -2.69 5.90
CA GLU A 51 7.23 -2.20 5.60
C GLU A 51 8.21 -2.52 6.73
N SER A 52 9.46 -2.78 6.39
CA SER A 52 10.56 -2.89 7.35
C SER A 52 10.40 -3.96 8.42
N LEU A 53 9.92 -5.16 8.06
CA LEU A 53 9.76 -6.26 9.02
C LEU A 53 11.09 -6.88 9.45
N ILE A 54 12.00 -7.09 8.50
CA ILE A 54 13.32 -7.66 8.70
C ILE A 54 14.40 -6.59 8.58
N PHE A 55 14.29 -5.71 7.57
CA PHE A 55 15.25 -4.65 7.30
C PHE A 55 14.58 -3.34 6.91
N GLY A 56 15.10 -2.21 7.40
CA GLY A 56 14.65 -0.88 6.98
C GLY A 56 14.07 0.00 8.08
N TYR A 57 13.86 -0.48 9.30
CA TYR A 57 13.04 0.24 10.29
C TYR A 57 13.61 1.60 10.72
N TYR A 58 14.93 1.68 10.92
CA TYR A 58 15.62 2.94 11.24
C TYR A 58 16.57 3.40 10.13
N GLY A 59 16.43 2.81 8.94
CA GLY A 59 17.29 3.05 7.80
C GLY A 59 17.52 1.78 6.99
N ASP A 60 17.79 1.96 5.72
CA ASP A 60 17.97 0.87 4.76
C ASP A 60 19.12 -0.04 5.19
N ASN A 61 19.03 -1.33 4.86
CA ASN A 61 19.99 -2.35 5.24
C ASN A 61 20.16 -2.59 6.76
N THR A 62 19.48 -1.83 7.62
CA THR A 62 19.53 -2.02 9.08
C THR A 62 18.52 -3.07 9.51
N VAL A 63 18.92 -3.99 10.40
CA VAL A 63 18.02 -5.02 10.93
C VAL A 63 16.97 -4.35 11.81
N THR A 64 15.70 -4.64 11.57
CA THR A 64 14.59 -4.20 12.41
C THR A 64 14.80 -4.71 13.85
N PRO A 65 14.66 -3.84 14.88
CA PRO A 65 14.81 -4.22 16.27
C PRO A 65 14.02 -5.46 16.63
N GLN A 66 14.59 -6.31 17.48
CA GLN A 66 13.99 -7.60 17.80
C GLN A 66 12.58 -7.45 18.38
N GLU A 67 12.38 -6.53 19.33
CA GLU A 67 11.09 -6.29 19.96
C GLU A 67 10.03 -5.83 18.94
N SER A 68 10.35 -4.83 18.11
CA SER A 68 9.47 -4.38 17.02
C SER A 68 9.14 -5.53 16.06
N ARG A 69 10.14 -6.31 15.65
CA ARG A 69 9.91 -7.45 14.73
C ARG A 69 9.05 -8.54 15.36
N GLU A 70 9.25 -8.87 16.63
CA GLU A 70 8.45 -9.88 17.33
C GLU A 70 6.99 -9.45 17.47
N TYR A 71 6.76 -8.19 17.81
CA TYR A 71 5.44 -7.58 17.88
C TYR A 71 4.71 -7.61 16.52
N LEU A 72 5.35 -7.14 15.45
CA LEU A 72 4.77 -7.16 14.11
C LEU A 72 4.51 -8.59 13.62
N LEU A 73 5.42 -9.53 13.89
CA LEU A 73 5.23 -10.94 13.53
C LEU A 73 4.01 -11.55 14.21
N GLU A 74 3.69 -11.17 15.46
CA GLU A 74 2.50 -11.65 16.15
C GLU A 74 1.23 -11.23 15.40
N LEU A 75 1.11 -9.94 15.08
CA LEU A 75 -0.04 -9.37 14.37
C LEU A 75 -0.16 -9.94 12.95
N LEU A 76 0.94 -10.01 12.19
CA LEU A 76 0.93 -10.55 10.83
C LEU A 76 0.60 -12.05 10.79
N ARG A 77 1.03 -12.82 11.79
CA ARG A 77 0.62 -14.23 11.92
C ARG A 77 -0.84 -14.36 12.29
N THR A 78 -1.42 -13.42 13.04
CA THR A 78 -2.87 -13.34 13.25
C THR A 78 -3.59 -13.17 11.91
N ALA A 79 -3.17 -12.22 11.08
CA ALA A 79 -3.75 -12.03 9.75
C ALA A 79 -3.69 -13.30 8.88
N LYS A 80 -2.57 -14.04 8.91
CA LYS A 80 -2.46 -15.33 8.21
C LYS A 80 -3.45 -16.37 8.73
N ARG A 81 -3.71 -16.43 10.04
CA ARG A 81 -4.72 -17.34 10.61
C ARG A 81 -6.12 -16.98 10.15
N GLU A 82 -6.39 -15.69 9.97
CA GLU A 82 -7.64 -15.16 9.38
C GLU A 82 -7.68 -15.23 7.83
N GLY A 83 -6.75 -15.98 7.22
CA GLY A 83 -6.75 -16.23 5.78
C GLY A 83 -6.27 -15.06 4.91
N LYS A 84 -5.70 -14.02 5.50
CA LYS A 84 -5.24 -12.83 4.75
C LYS A 84 -3.88 -13.05 4.08
N THR A 85 -3.68 -12.41 2.94
CA THR A 85 -2.35 -12.35 2.31
C THR A 85 -1.50 -11.31 3.03
N VAL A 86 -0.20 -11.56 3.19
CA VAL A 86 0.73 -10.60 3.81
C VAL A 86 1.84 -10.31 2.84
N LEU A 87 1.96 -9.03 2.45
CA LEU A 87 2.98 -8.48 1.58
C LEU A 87 3.98 -7.74 2.45
N VAL A 88 5.26 -8.09 2.35
CA VAL A 88 6.33 -7.49 3.15
C VAL A 88 7.34 -6.80 2.24
N THR A 89 7.53 -5.51 2.45
CA THR A 89 8.58 -4.71 1.83
C THR A 89 9.70 -4.50 2.83
N ASP A 90 10.89 -5.04 2.55
CA ASP A 90 12.10 -4.76 3.34
C ASP A 90 13.03 -3.85 2.53
N TYR A 91 13.66 -2.87 3.14
CA TYR A 91 14.56 -1.95 2.44
C TYR A 91 16.01 -2.43 2.54
N THR A 92 16.49 -3.07 1.48
CA THR A 92 17.84 -3.65 1.43
C THR A 92 18.32 -3.93 0.00
N ASP A 93 19.60 -3.64 -0.28
CA ASP A 93 20.27 -3.86 -1.56
C ASP A 93 21.48 -4.82 -1.48
N GLU A 94 21.79 -5.35 -0.29
CA GLU A 94 22.89 -6.30 -0.10
C GLU A 94 22.45 -7.75 -0.34
N ASP A 95 23.12 -8.50 -1.23
CA ASP A 95 22.78 -9.87 -1.63
C ASP A 95 22.39 -10.80 -0.46
N GLN A 96 23.18 -10.78 0.63
CA GLN A 96 22.94 -11.63 1.79
C GLN A 96 21.68 -11.22 2.58
N LYS A 97 21.36 -9.92 2.60
CA LYS A 97 20.19 -9.38 3.28
C LYS A 97 18.93 -9.58 2.44
N ILE A 98 19.00 -9.39 1.12
CA ILE A 98 17.96 -9.76 0.16
C ILE A 98 17.56 -11.22 0.35
N LYS A 99 18.54 -12.13 0.32
CA LYS A 99 18.29 -13.57 0.54
C LYS A 99 17.65 -13.85 1.90
N ARG A 100 18.13 -13.17 2.96
CA ARG A 100 17.58 -13.31 4.31
C ARG A 100 16.16 -12.77 4.45
N SER A 101 15.81 -11.67 3.78
CA SER A 101 14.45 -11.14 3.72
C SER A 101 13.52 -12.20 3.14
N TYR A 102 13.86 -12.73 1.95
CA TYR A 102 13.11 -13.81 1.30
C TYR A 102 12.94 -15.05 2.19
N GLU A 103 14.04 -15.56 2.78
CA GLU A 103 14.00 -16.74 3.63
C GLU A 103 13.09 -16.53 4.85
N ARG A 104 13.18 -15.38 5.52
CA ARG A 104 12.41 -15.09 6.74
C ARG A 104 10.93 -14.87 6.46
N ASN A 105 10.60 -14.16 5.39
CA ASN A 105 9.22 -13.92 5.00
C ASN A 105 8.55 -15.21 4.50
N THR A 106 9.26 -16.02 3.70
CA THR A 106 8.76 -17.33 3.23
C THR A 106 8.47 -18.30 4.38
N LEU A 107 9.32 -18.33 5.43
CA LEU A 107 9.09 -19.18 6.60
C LEU A 107 7.80 -18.82 7.36
N ASN A 108 7.27 -17.62 7.20
CA ASN A 108 6.00 -17.18 7.79
C ASN A 108 4.83 -17.25 6.79
N GLY A 109 5.07 -17.69 5.55
CA GLY A 109 4.04 -17.70 4.49
C GLY A 109 3.66 -16.30 4.01
N PHE A 110 4.60 -15.34 4.09
CA PHE A 110 4.47 -13.98 3.58
C PHE A 110 5.10 -13.87 2.19
N ILE A 111 4.59 -12.96 1.37
CA ILE A 111 5.17 -12.60 0.08
C ILE A 111 6.16 -11.46 0.32
N SER A 112 7.38 -11.60 -0.16
CA SER A 112 8.47 -10.66 0.13
C SER A 112 8.82 -9.84 -1.11
N PHE A 113 9.07 -8.55 -0.91
CA PHE A 113 9.72 -7.66 -1.87
C PHE A 113 10.85 -6.91 -1.14
N PRO A 114 12.11 -7.37 -1.26
CA PRO A 114 13.24 -6.57 -0.80
C PRO A 114 13.43 -5.40 -1.78
N ALA A 115 12.98 -4.20 -1.39
CA ALA A 115 13.15 -2.99 -2.18
C ALA A 115 14.62 -2.55 -2.16
N PRO A 116 15.27 -2.30 -3.31
CA PRO A 116 16.65 -1.82 -3.37
C PRO A 116 16.85 -0.47 -2.69
N GLU A 117 15.83 0.38 -2.69
CA GLU A 117 15.86 1.73 -2.13
C GLU A 117 14.49 2.14 -1.59
N ARG A 118 14.48 3.05 -0.63
CA ARG A 118 13.26 3.56 0.01
C ARG A 118 12.37 4.41 -0.88
N GLU A 119 12.97 5.11 -1.85
CA GLU A 119 12.23 6.01 -2.73
C GLU A 119 11.38 5.24 -3.77
N LEU A 120 11.59 3.93 -3.90
CA LEU A 120 10.82 3.06 -4.81
C LEU A 120 10.78 3.60 -6.24
N THR A 121 11.95 3.99 -6.78
CA THR A 121 12.09 4.58 -8.13
C THR A 121 12.51 3.57 -9.20
N VAL A 122 12.82 2.33 -8.79
CA VAL A 122 13.44 1.32 -9.64
C VAL A 122 12.63 0.03 -9.70
N VAL A 123 12.51 -0.52 -10.91
CA VAL A 123 12.16 -1.92 -11.13
C VAL A 123 13.45 -2.74 -11.06
N PRO A 124 13.63 -3.63 -10.07
CA PRO A 124 14.88 -4.36 -9.93
C PRO A 124 15.04 -5.41 -11.03
N GLU A 125 16.21 -5.44 -11.66
CA GLU A 125 16.52 -6.37 -12.77
C GLU A 125 17.34 -7.61 -12.33
N SER A 126 18.06 -7.53 -11.19
CA SER A 126 18.89 -8.65 -10.75
C SER A 126 18.04 -9.83 -10.28
N THR A 127 18.49 -11.04 -10.64
CA THR A 127 17.87 -12.31 -10.22
C THR A 127 17.84 -12.52 -8.72
N ASP A 128 18.59 -11.73 -7.95
CA ASP A 128 18.53 -11.76 -6.49
C ASP A 128 17.24 -11.14 -5.96
N PHE A 129 16.77 -10.06 -6.60
CA PHE A 129 15.51 -9.40 -6.29
C PHE A 129 14.30 -10.12 -6.90
N ILE A 130 14.46 -10.84 -8.00
CA ILE A 130 13.35 -11.51 -8.68
C ILE A 130 13.26 -12.97 -8.22
N LYS A 131 12.23 -13.28 -7.41
CA LYS A 131 11.93 -14.65 -6.95
C LYS A 131 10.47 -15.00 -7.23
N ASN A 132 10.18 -16.30 -7.23
CA ASN A 132 8.84 -16.88 -7.31
C ASN A 132 8.00 -16.48 -8.53
N GLU A 133 8.63 -16.09 -9.64
CA GLU A 133 7.95 -15.89 -10.92
C GLU A 133 7.17 -17.14 -11.33
N ASN A 134 5.99 -16.91 -11.91
CA ASN A 134 5.16 -17.98 -12.41
C ASN A 134 4.22 -17.46 -13.50
N LYS A 135 3.77 -18.36 -14.38
CA LYS A 135 2.93 -18.02 -15.54
C LYS A 135 1.43 -18.05 -15.25
N ASN A 136 1.02 -18.26 -14.00
CA ASN A 136 -0.40 -18.42 -13.70
C ASN A 136 -1.12 -17.08 -13.85
N ASP A 137 -2.40 -17.15 -14.22
CA ASP A 137 -3.30 -16.01 -14.04
C ASP A 137 -3.57 -15.80 -12.56
N ILE A 138 -3.32 -14.58 -12.07
CA ILE A 138 -3.57 -14.18 -10.70
C ILE A 138 -4.99 -13.60 -10.65
N LYS A 139 -5.90 -14.30 -9.96
CA LYS A 139 -7.33 -13.96 -9.90
C LYS A 139 -7.75 -13.34 -8.57
N SER A 140 -7.00 -13.66 -7.53
CA SER A 140 -7.16 -13.12 -6.19
C SER A 140 -5.79 -12.81 -5.60
N LEU A 141 -5.75 -11.96 -4.57
CA LEU A 141 -4.50 -11.62 -3.89
C LEU A 141 -3.77 -12.87 -3.34
N SER A 142 -4.52 -13.90 -2.95
CA SER A 142 -3.97 -15.15 -2.41
C SER A 142 -3.27 -16.04 -3.45
N ASP A 143 -3.48 -15.79 -4.75
CA ASP A 143 -2.80 -16.52 -5.83
C ASP A 143 -1.36 -16.03 -6.05
N ALA A 144 -1.06 -14.80 -5.60
CA ALA A 144 0.21 -14.13 -5.85
C ALA A 144 1.38 -14.83 -5.15
N LYS A 145 2.55 -14.78 -5.78
CA LYS A 145 3.80 -15.36 -5.24
C LYS A 145 4.96 -14.37 -5.17
N ASN A 146 4.82 -13.23 -5.86
CA ASN A 146 5.72 -12.10 -5.79
C ASN A 146 4.93 -10.81 -6.06
N PHE A 147 5.52 -9.66 -5.77
CA PHE A 147 4.96 -8.37 -6.11
C PHE A 147 6.07 -7.36 -6.36
N LEU A 148 5.74 -6.29 -7.08
CA LEU A 148 6.56 -5.10 -7.23
C LEU A 148 5.91 -3.97 -6.43
N TYR A 149 6.72 -3.18 -5.72
CA TYR A 149 6.28 -1.94 -5.09
C TYR A 149 7.05 -0.78 -5.71
N LEU A 150 6.36 0.10 -6.44
CA LEU A 150 6.96 1.19 -7.22
C LEU A 150 6.05 2.42 -7.15
N LEU A 151 6.44 3.45 -6.41
CA LEU A 151 5.59 4.62 -6.15
C LEU A 151 6.13 5.92 -6.75
N ASN A 152 7.43 6.01 -6.99
CA ASN A 152 8.04 7.19 -7.57
C ASN A 152 8.50 6.88 -9.00
N TYR A 153 8.09 7.69 -9.96
CA TYR A 153 8.39 7.49 -11.38
C TYR A 153 9.48 8.42 -11.91
N GLU A 154 10.29 9.03 -11.04
CA GLU A 154 11.32 10.01 -11.42
C GLU A 154 12.34 9.52 -12.46
N ASN A 155 12.57 8.21 -12.54
CA ASN A 155 13.47 7.60 -13.52
C ASN A 155 12.85 7.41 -14.91
N TYR A 156 11.59 7.79 -15.12
CA TYR A 156 10.88 7.63 -16.38
C TYR A 156 10.50 8.99 -16.96
N GLU A 157 10.96 9.27 -18.20
CA GLU A 157 10.68 10.54 -18.87
C GLU A 157 9.22 10.64 -19.33
N SER A 158 8.57 9.49 -19.54
CA SER A 158 7.20 9.41 -20.05
C SER A 158 6.43 8.21 -19.51
N LYS A 159 5.10 8.32 -19.55
CA LYS A 159 4.19 7.25 -19.16
C LYS A 159 4.39 6.02 -20.03
N GLU A 160 4.65 6.22 -21.32
CA GLU A 160 4.93 5.15 -22.29
C GLU A 160 6.21 4.37 -21.95
N GLU A 161 7.26 5.06 -21.49
CA GLU A 161 8.50 4.43 -21.07
C GLU A 161 8.29 3.55 -19.83
N LEU A 162 7.59 4.08 -18.82
CA LEU A 162 7.23 3.32 -17.61
C LEU A 162 6.42 2.06 -17.95
N LEU A 163 5.34 2.20 -18.74
CA LEU A 163 4.50 1.05 -19.11
C LEU A 163 5.28 0.00 -19.93
N SER A 164 6.19 0.45 -20.81
CA SER A 164 7.08 -0.43 -21.56
C SER A 164 8.05 -1.19 -20.65
N ALA A 165 8.57 -0.57 -19.59
CA ALA A 165 9.41 -1.24 -18.60
C ALA A 165 8.61 -2.25 -17.78
N LEU A 166 7.45 -1.85 -17.24
CA LEU A 166 6.59 -2.70 -16.42
C LEU A 166 6.09 -3.95 -17.17
N SER A 167 5.71 -3.80 -18.44
CA SER A 167 5.20 -4.92 -19.27
C SER A 167 6.23 -6.04 -19.48
N LYS A 168 7.52 -5.78 -19.30
CA LYS A 168 8.63 -6.75 -19.45
C LYS A 168 8.99 -7.47 -18.15
N THR A 169 8.07 -7.51 -17.19
CA THR A 169 8.29 -8.17 -15.90
C THR A 169 7.26 -9.27 -15.68
N ASN A 170 7.53 -10.22 -14.76
CA ASN A 170 6.59 -11.29 -14.39
C ASN A 170 6.16 -11.21 -12.91
N PHE A 171 6.06 -10.01 -12.35
CA PHE A 171 5.44 -9.85 -11.03
C PHE A 171 3.93 -10.10 -11.10
N ASP A 172 3.42 -10.85 -10.13
CA ASP A 172 2.01 -11.25 -10.00
C ASP A 172 1.11 -10.09 -9.55
N VAL A 173 1.68 -9.15 -8.80
CA VAL A 173 1.00 -7.95 -8.31
C VAL A 173 1.91 -6.74 -8.50
N PHE A 174 1.35 -5.65 -9.01
CA PHE A 174 1.96 -4.33 -8.90
C PHE A 174 1.24 -3.54 -7.82
N ILE A 175 2.01 -2.97 -6.89
CA ILE A 175 1.57 -1.88 -6.02
C ILE A 175 2.22 -0.62 -6.58
N MET A 176 1.40 0.30 -7.08
CA MET A 176 1.88 1.47 -7.80
C MET A 176 1.01 2.70 -7.57
N ASP A 177 1.54 3.89 -7.79
CA ASP A 177 0.74 5.12 -7.74
C ASP A 177 -0.23 5.20 -8.94
N ALA A 178 -1.45 5.70 -8.73
CA ALA A 178 -2.45 5.89 -9.79
C ALA A 178 -2.11 7.05 -10.74
N PHE A 179 -1.13 7.89 -10.42
CA PHE A 179 -0.82 9.10 -11.15
C PHE A 179 0.63 9.12 -11.63
N PHE A 180 0.81 9.40 -12.92
CA PHE A 180 2.12 9.72 -13.49
C PHE A 180 2.26 11.25 -13.56
N TRP A 181 3.03 11.84 -12.66
CA TRP A 181 3.20 13.30 -12.54
C TRP A 181 1.87 14.08 -12.45
N GLY A 182 0.96 13.60 -11.59
CA GLY A 182 -0.36 14.23 -11.39
C GLY A 182 -1.42 13.85 -12.41
N GLU A 183 -1.06 13.16 -13.50
CA GLU A 183 -2.01 12.67 -14.51
C GLU A 183 -2.41 11.21 -14.24
N PRO A 184 -3.70 10.90 -14.02
CA PRO A 184 -4.11 9.54 -13.70
C PRO A 184 -3.83 8.57 -14.86
N PHE A 185 -3.56 7.31 -14.53
CA PHE A 185 -3.61 6.23 -15.50
C PHE A 185 -5.05 6.01 -16.00
N THR A 186 -5.19 5.68 -17.28
CA THR A 186 -6.47 5.25 -17.85
C THR A 186 -6.54 3.73 -17.95
N LYS A 187 -7.74 3.21 -18.24
CA LYS A 187 -7.93 1.80 -18.55
C LYS A 187 -7.02 1.30 -19.66
N GLU A 188 -6.85 2.08 -20.72
CA GLU A 188 -5.95 1.75 -21.84
C GLU A 188 -4.48 1.73 -21.42
N ASN A 189 -4.09 2.50 -20.40
CA ASN A 189 -2.75 2.40 -19.82
C ASN A 189 -2.59 1.08 -19.07
N LEU A 190 -3.53 0.75 -18.17
CA LEU A 190 -3.42 -0.43 -17.32
C LEU A 190 -3.50 -1.74 -18.12
N GLU A 191 -4.30 -1.81 -19.19
CA GLU A 191 -4.35 -2.98 -20.08
C GLU A 191 -3.00 -3.30 -20.74
N GLN A 192 -2.09 -2.32 -20.90
CA GLN A 192 -0.75 -2.56 -21.47
C GLN A 192 0.16 -3.36 -20.53
N ILE A 193 -0.12 -3.34 -19.23
CA ILE A 193 0.72 -3.95 -18.19
C ILE A 193 0.02 -5.09 -17.43
N ARG A 194 -1.28 -5.32 -17.69
CA ARG A 194 -2.09 -6.36 -17.05
C ARG A 194 -1.61 -7.78 -17.36
N ILE A 195 -0.90 -7.97 -18.47
CA ILE A 195 -0.31 -9.25 -18.86
C ILE A 195 1.17 -9.25 -18.49
N LYS A 196 1.62 -10.34 -17.84
CA LYS A 196 3.04 -10.65 -17.59
C LYS A 196 3.77 -10.88 -18.90
N GLU A 197 5.07 -10.62 -18.92
CA GLU A 197 5.89 -10.91 -20.11
C GLU A 197 5.75 -12.38 -20.53
N ASP A 198 5.59 -13.28 -19.56
CA ASP A 198 5.40 -14.71 -19.74
C ASP A 198 3.97 -15.16 -20.13
N GLY A 199 3.02 -14.22 -20.20
CA GLY A 199 1.65 -14.40 -20.68
C GLY A 199 0.57 -14.55 -19.60
N GLY A 200 0.92 -14.72 -18.32
CA GLY A 200 -0.07 -14.79 -17.25
C GLY A 200 -0.68 -13.43 -16.91
N LYS A 201 -1.92 -13.37 -16.44
CA LYS A 201 -2.51 -12.12 -15.91
C LYS A 201 -1.97 -11.78 -14.52
N ARG A 202 -1.73 -10.49 -14.26
CA ARG A 202 -1.34 -9.95 -12.95
C ARG A 202 -2.42 -9.02 -12.39
N LEU A 203 -2.35 -8.75 -11.08
CA LEU A 203 -3.18 -7.74 -10.42
C LEU A 203 -2.46 -6.39 -10.37
N LEU A 204 -3.21 -5.31 -10.53
CA LEU A 204 -2.76 -3.93 -10.45
C LEU A 204 -3.45 -3.26 -9.26
N ILE A 205 -2.68 -2.86 -8.26
CA ILE A 205 -3.18 -2.29 -7.01
C ILE A 205 -2.66 -0.87 -6.86
N SER A 206 -3.56 0.09 -6.66
CA SER A 206 -3.18 1.50 -6.52
C SER A 206 -2.82 1.84 -5.07
N TYR A 207 -1.69 2.49 -4.85
CA TYR A 207 -1.40 3.20 -3.62
C TYR A 207 -2.41 4.34 -3.41
N MET A 208 -2.87 4.51 -2.17
CA MET A 208 -3.73 5.63 -1.77
C MET A 208 -3.52 5.94 -0.28
N SER A 209 -2.96 7.12 0.03
CA SER A 209 -2.90 7.61 1.40
C SER A 209 -4.28 8.04 1.89
N ILE A 210 -4.71 7.53 3.05
CA ILE A 210 -6.02 7.85 3.62
C ILE A 210 -5.95 8.52 5.01
N GLY A 211 -4.77 8.48 5.64
CA GLY A 211 -4.51 9.11 6.93
C GLY A 211 -3.73 10.42 6.86
N GLU A 212 -3.25 10.81 5.68
CA GLU A 212 -2.62 12.10 5.38
C GLU A 212 -3.16 12.70 4.08
N ALA A 213 -3.18 14.03 4.00
CA ALA A 213 -3.35 14.79 2.76
C ALA A 213 -1.97 15.20 2.23
N GLU A 214 -1.79 15.13 0.92
CA GLU A 214 -0.52 15.41 0.23
C GLU A 214 -0.69 16.65 -0.66
N ASP A 215 0.14 17.67 -0.48
CA ASP A 215 -0.01 18.97 -1.15
C ASP A 215 0.26 18.96 -2.67
N TYR A 216 0.90 17.90 -3.15
CA TYR A 216 1.16 17.66 -4.56
C TYR A 216 0.07 16.81 -5.26
N ARG A 217 -1.03 16.45 -4.57
CA ARG A 217 -2.13 15.67 -5.16
C ARG A 217 -3.18 16.54 -5.82
N PHE A 218 -3.91 15.94 -6.76
CA PHE A 218 -4.97 16.58 -7.55
C PHE A 218 -6.09 17.24 -6.72
N TYR A 219 -6.31 16.77 -5.49
CA TYR A 219 -7.36 17.27 -4.61
C TYR A 219 -6.92 18.49 -3.79
N TRP A 220 -5.61 18.74 -3.68
CA TRP A 220 -5.10 19.86 -2.89
C TRP A 220 -5.56 21.18 -3.50
N GLN A 221 -5.90 22.14 -2.64
CA GLN A 221 -6.29 23.49 -3.07
C GLN A 221 -5.36 24.49 -2.40
N ASP A 222 -4.76 25.39 -3.20
CA ASP A 222 -3.84 26.44 -2.73
C ASP A 222 -4.43 27.34 -1.63
N GLU A 223 -5.76 27.39 -1.48
CA GLU A 223 -6.42 28.12 -0.41
C GLU A 223 -6.27 27.44 0.97
N TRP A 224 -5.95 26.14 1.03
CA TRP A 224 -5.78 25.40 2.28
C TRP A 224 -4.54 25.87 3.05
N ASP A 225 -3.46 26.24 2.36
CA ASP A 225 -2.25 26.84 2.97
C ASP A 225 -2.54 28.10 3.79
N LYS A 226 -3.64 28.78 3.46
CA LYS A 226 -4.04 30.07 4.05
C LYS A 226 -5.21 29.93 5.01
N LYS A 227 -5.76 28.73 5.18
CA LYS A 227 -6.99 28.50 5.93
C LYS A 227 -6.80 27.36 6.93
N GLU A 228 -7.13 27.63 8.18
CA GLU A 228 -7.29 26.57 9.17
C GLU A 228 -8.54 25.74 8.81
N LEU A 229 -8.30 24.56 8.25
CA LEU A 229 -9.34 23.56 8.03
C LEU A 229 -9.50 22.72 9.29
N ASN A 230 -10.73 22.43 9.68
CA ASN A 230 -11.02 21.67 10.90
C ASN A 230 -10.66 20.17 10.80
N TRP A 231 -10.13 19.72 9.66
CA TRP A 231 -9.79 18.34 9.36
C TRP A 231 -8.35 18.12 8.91
N ILE A 232 -7.60 19.17 8.56
CA ILE A 232 -6.14 19.11 8.37
C ILE A 232 -5.47 19.51 9.68
N ASP A 233 -4.49 18.73 10.11
CA ASP A 233 -3.67 18.97 11.30
C ASP A 233 -2.21 19.21 10.88
N SER A 234 -1.25 18.84 11.72
CA SER A 234 0.17 19.13 11.54
C SER A 234 0.78 18.44 10.31
N GLU A 235 1.70 19.13 9.65
CA GLU A 235 2.59 18.55 8.64
C GLU A 235 3.44 17.44 9.27
N ASN A 236 3.65 16.35 8.53
CA ASN A 236 4.49 15.25 8.92
C ASN A 236 5.96 15.68 8.81
N PRO A 237 6.71 15.77 9.93
CA PRO A 237 8.08 16.29 9.90
C PRO A 237 9.06 15.37 9.14
N ASN A 238 8.68 14.11 8.91
CA ASN A 238 9.49 13.15 8.15
C ASN A 238 9.15 13.15 6.66
N TRP A 239 7.99 13.67 6.29
CA TRP A 239 7.47 13.67 4.92
C TRP A 239 6.88 15.06 4.60
N PRO A 240 7.73 16.03 4.25
CA PRO A 240 7.28 17.37 3.89
C PRO A 240 6.20 17.34 2.80
N GLY A 241 5.21 18.22 2.93
CA GLY A 241 4.03 18.26 2.06
C GLY A 241 2.93 17.23 2.40
N ASN A 242 3.15 16.36 3.39
CA ASN A 242 2.13 15.44 3.89
C ASN A 242 1.57 15.96 5.23
N PHE A 243 0.25 16.00 5.38
CA PHE A 243 -0.43 16.61 6.53
C PHE A 243 -1.38 15.60 7.17
N LYS A 244 -1.29 15.42 8.50
CA LYS A 244 -2.21 14.53 9.22
C LYS A 244 -3.65 14.99 9.03
N VAL A 245 -4.55 14.08 8.68
CA VAL A 245 -5.98 14.41 8.53
C VAL A 245 -6.83 13.68 9.54
N ARG A 246 -7.85 14.36 10.06
CA ARG A 246 -8.91 13.73 10.83
C ARG A 246 -9.72 12.85 9.89
N TYR A 247 -9.24 11.64 9.63
CA TYR A 247 -9.72 10.72 8.60
C TYR A 247 -11.21 10.33 8.74
N TRP A 248 -11.83 10.62 9.90
CA TRP A 248 -13.26 10.43 10.13
C TRP A 248 -14.12 11.62 9.68
N ASN A 249 -13.53 12.75 9.26
CA ASN A 249 -14.24 13.95 8.85
C ASN A 249 -14.87 13.78 7.46
N ASP A 250 -16.12 14.21 7.31
CA ASP A 250 -16.89 14.04 6.08
C ASP A 250 -16.29 14.76 4.86
N ASP A 251 -15.61 15.89 5.04
CA ASP A 251 -15.00 16.62 3.93
C ASP A 251 -13.75 15.91 3.40
N TRP A 252 -12.95 15.30 4.29
CA TRP A 252 -11.87 14.40 3.87
C TRP A 252 -12.43 13.12 3.22
N LYS A 253 -13.45 12.53 3.83
CA LYS A 253 -14.09 11.33 3.28
C LYS A 253 -14.62 11.58 1.86
N LYS A 254 -15.15 12.75 1.54
CA LYS A 254 -15.60 13.10 0.17
C LYS A 254 -14.47 13.17 -0.85
N ILE A 255 -13.25 13.49 -0.42
CA ILE A 255 -12.06 13.50 -1.29
C ILE A 255 -11.67 12.05 -1.63
N ILE A 256 -11.71 11.16 -0.66
CA ILE A 256 -11.33 9.76 -0.84
C ILE A 256 -12.45 8.92 -1.47
N LEU A 257 -13.70 9.14 -1.06
CA LEU A 257 -14.90 8.38 -1.42
C LEU A 257 -16.00 9.30 -1.94
N GLY A 258 -16.86 8.77 -2.82
CA GLY A 258 -18.11 9.43 -3.18
C GLY A 258 -18.23 9.75 -4.67
N GLU A 259 -18.14 11.02 -5.03
CA GLU A 259 -18.50 11.49 -6.38
C GLU A 259 -17.49 11.05 -7.46
N SER A 260 -17.82 11.37 -8.72
CA SER A 260 -17.07 10.96 -9.92
C SER A 260 -15.58 11.36 -9.92
N ASN A 261 -15.20 12.34 -9.10
CA ASN A 261 -13.84 12.87 -8.96
C ASN A 261 -13.16 12.50 -7.63
N SER A 262 -13.79 11.66 -6.79
CA SER A 262 -13.13 11.14 -5.59
C SER A 262 -11.97 10.22 -5.97
N TYR A 263 -10.97 10.12 -5.10
CA TYR A 263 -9.74 9.34 -5.35
C TYR A 263 -10.10 7.88 -5.67
N THR A 264 -10.91 7.23 -4.84
CA THR A 264 -11.33 5.83 -5.06
C THR A 264 -12.06 5.66 -6.39
N GLN A 265 -12.89 6.63 -6.81
CA GLN A 265 -13.57 6.57 -8.10
C GLN A 265 -12.61 6.72 -9.29
N ILE A 266 -11.58 7.56 -9.18
CA ILE A 266 -10.52 7.67 -10.20
C ILE A 266 -9.81 6.32 -10.37
N ILE A 267 -9.47 5.66 -9.27
CA ILE A 267 -8.83 4.33 -9.25
C ILE A 267 -9.72 3.27 -9.91
N LEU A 268 -11.01 3.22 -9.54
CA LEU A 268 -11.99 2.31 -10.14
C LEU A 268 -12.17 2.56 -11.64
N ASN A 269 -12.26 3.83 -12.05
CA ASN A 269 -12.43 4.20 -13.46
C ASN A 269 -11.20 3.84 -14.32
N ALA A 270 -10.00 3.94 -13.75
CA ALA A 270 -8.76 3.49 -14.38
C ALA A 270 -8.72 1.97 -14.54
N GLY A 271 -9.47 1.22 -13.73
CA GLY A 271 -9.54 -0.24 -13.78
C GLY A 271 -8.44 -0.93 -12.98
N PHE A 272 -7.94 -0.29 -11.92
CA PHE A 272 -7.15 -1.01 -10.91
C PHE A 272 -8.00 -2.10 -10.26
N ASP A 273 -7.38 -3.21 -9.87
CA ASP A 273 -8.04 -4.35 -9.23
C ASP A 273 -8.20 -4.14 -7.70
N GLY A 274 -7.63 -3.06 -7.16
CA GLY A 274 -7.69 -2.77 -5.73
C GLY A 274 -6.90 -1.55 -5.29
N VAL A 275 -6.90 -1.35 -3.98
CA VAL A 275 -6.17 -0.29 -3.28
C VAL A 275 -5.23 -0.83 -2.20
N TYR A 276 -4.07 -0.21 -2.11
CA TYR A 276 -3.09 -0.36 -1.06
C TYR A 276 -3.12 0.92 -0.21
N LEU A 277 -3.74 0.82 0.96
CA LEU A 277 -4.12 1.96 1.79
C LEU A 277 -2.99 2.32 2.76
N ASP A 278 -2.49 3.54 2.67
CA ASP A 278 -1.40 4.01 3.50
C ASP A 278 -1.84 5.00 4.59
N ILE A 279 -0.96 5.17 5.58
CA ILE A 279 -1.16 5.96 6.79
C ILE A 279 -2.33 5.42 7.62
N ILE A 280 -2.49 4.09 7.62
CA ILE A 280 -3.42 3.38 8.50
C ILE A 280 -3.09 3.66 9.95
N ASP A 281 -1.80 3.63 10.29
CA ASP A 281 -1.23 3.97 11.60
C ASP A 281 -1.47 5.44 12.02
N GLY A 282 -2.05 6.27 11.16
CA GLY A 282 -2.55 7.61 11.51
C GLY A 282 -3.53 7.60 12.70
N PHE A 283 -4.17 6.47 13.03
CA PHE A 283 -4.96 6.36 14.26
C PHE A 283 -4.12 6.58 15.53
N TRP A 284 -2.86 6.14 15.56
CA TRP A 284 -1.97 6.33 16.70
C TRP A 284 -1.78 7.81 17.02
N TYR A 285 -1.64 8.65 15.99
CA TYR A 285 -1.50 10.10 16.17
C TYR A 285 -2.67 10.68 16.98
N PHE A 286 -3.91 10.39 16.58
CA PHE A 286 -5.09 10.94 17.22
C PHE A 286 -5.43 10.28 18.56
N GLU A 287 -5.17 8.98 18.72
CA GLU A 287 -5.39 8.28 20.00
C GLU A 287 -4.35 8.67 21.06
N ASN A 288 -3.10 8.91 20.67
CA ASN A 288 -2.07 9.41 21.58
C ASN A 288 -2.34 10.86 22.02
N ILE A 289 -2.86 11.70 21.13
CA ILE A 289 -3.33 13.05 21.48
C ILE A 289 -4.51 12.97 22.47
N ALA A 290 -5.49 12.10 22.20
CA ALA A 290 -6.68 11.95 23.04
C ALA A 290 -6.36 11.39 24.45
N SER A 291 -5.35 10.53 24.56
CA SER A 291 -4.88 9.98 25.84
C SER A 291 -4.03 10.95 26.67
N GLY A 292 -3.75 12.16 26.16
CA GLY A 292 -2.99 13.20 26.88
C GLY A 292 -1.53 12.82 27.09
N SER A 293 -0.97 12.00 26.21
CA SER A 293 0.41 11.54 26.28
C SER A 293 1.38 12.73 26.17
N LYS A 294 1.98 13.08 27.31
CA LYS A 294 3.12 14.00 27.44
C LYS A 294 4.42 13.33 27.01
#